data_AF-A0A380VFF4-F1
#
_entry.id   AF-A0A380VFF4-F1
#
_cell.length_a   1.000
_cell.length_b   1.000
_cell.length_c   1.000
_cell.angle_alpha   90.00
_cell.angle_beta   90.00
_cell.angle_gamma   90.00
#
_symmetry.space_group_name_H-M   'P 1'
#
loop_
_entity.id
_entity.type
_entity.pdbx_description
1 polymer ?
#
loop_
_entity_poly.entity_id
_entity_poly.type
_entity_poly.pdbx_seq_one_letter_code
_entity_poly.pdbx_strand_id
1 'polypeptide(L)' 'MVKNTQSPQYEFKRISLEQLVPKDRLVRKIDKAIEFEFIRDIVRQAVVED' A
#
# COMPACT_ATOMS: atom_id res chain seq x y z
N MET A 1 15.34 -2.80 40.87
CA MET A 1 15.69 -3.45 39.59
C MET A 1 14.40 -3.63 38.81
N VAL A 2 14.06 -2.69 37.92
CA VAL A 2 12.81 -2.75 37.14
C VAL A 2 13.04 -3.66 35.94
N LYS A 3 12.32 -4.77 35.88
CA LYS A 3 12.37 -5.70 34.73
C LYS A 3 11.83 -4.96 33.52
N ASN A 4 12.70 -4.68 32.55
CA ASN A 4 12.35 -4.11 31.26
C ASN A 4 11.49 -5.13 30.51
N THR A 5 10.18 -5.06 30.68
CA THR A 5 9.22 -5.77 29.84
C THR A 5 9.21 -5.06 28.49
N GLN A 6 10.20 -5.37 27.65
CA GLN A 6 10.09 -5.10 26.23
C GLN A 6 8.93 -5.95 25.71
N SER A 7 7.74 -5.36 25.75
CA SER A 7 6.68 -5.71 24.81
C SER A 7 7.31 -5.74 23.42
N PRO A 8 7.03 -6.75 22.58
CA PRO A 8 7.48 -6.75 21.20
C PRO A 8 6.85 -5.52 20.54
N GLN A 9 7.62 -4.44 20.53
CA GLN A 9 7.22 -3.19 19.93
C GLN A 9 7.09 -3.51 18.46
N TYR A 10 5.86 -3.48 17.96
CA TYR A 10 5.59 -3.47 16.53
C TYR A 10 6.36 -2.27 15.97
N GLU A 11 7.54 -2.52 15.40
CA GLU A 11 8.29 -1.52 14.68
C GLU A 11 7.49 -1.19 13.44
N PHE A 12 6.71 -0.11 13.51
CA PHE A 12 6.07 0.46 12.33
C PHE A 12 7.17 1.01 11.43
N LYS A 13 7.62 0.19 10.49
CA LYS A 13 8.56 0.61 9.45
C LYS A 13 7.84 1.55 8.51
N ARG A 14 8.24 2.82 8.51
CA ARG A 14 7.82 3.77 7.47
C ARG A 14 8.50 3.36 6.17
N ILE A 15 7.69 2.89 5.22
CA ILE A 15 8.13 2.55 3.86
C ILE A 15 7.44 3.52 2.91
N SER A 16 8.20 4.16 2.02
CA SER A 16 7.66 5.03 0.99
C SER A 16 7.04 4.22 -0.15
N LEU A 17 6.08 4.81 -0.87
CA LEU A 17 5.53 4.20 -2.09
C LEU A 17 6.62 4.00 -3.17
N GLU A 18 7.64 4.86 -3.17
CA GLU A 18 8.85 4.74 -4.00
C GLU A 18 9.64 3.47 -3.72
N GLN A 19 9.69 3.04 -2.46
CA GLN A 19 10.35 1.80 -2.07
C GLN A 19 9.50 0.57 -2.37
N LEU A 20 8.18 0.67 -2.21
CA LEU A 20 7.26 -0.43 -2.55
C LEU A 20 7.15 -0.65 -4.05
N VAL A 21 7.23 0.44 -4.84
CA VAL A 21 7.16 0.41 -6.29
C VAL A 21 8.32 1.22 -6.87
N PRO A 22 9.46 0.59 -7.18
CA PRO A 22 10.60 1.27 -7.80
C PRO A 22 10.26 2.01 -9.11
N LYS A 23 11.00 3.07 -9.43
CA LYS A 23 10.72 3.99 -10.55
C LYS A 23 10.75 3.34 -11.94
N ASP A 24 11.56 2.29 -12.10
CA ASP A 24 11.82 1.56 -13.34
C ASP A 24 10.80 0.44 -13.63
N ARG A 25 9.89 0.17 -12.68
CA ARG A 25 8.87 -0.88 -12.82
C ARG A 25 7.87 -0.54 -13.92
N LEU A 26 7.47 -1.57 -14.67
CA LEU A 26 6.45 -1.49 -15.72
C LEU A 26 5.12 -0.93 -15.19
N VAL A 27 4.72 -1.26 -13.97
CA VAL A 27 3.48 -0.77 -13.37
C VAL A 27 3.42 0.77 -13.34
N ARG A 28 4.53 1.47 -13.10
CA ARG A 28 4.58 2.95 -13.15
C ARG A 28 4.51 3.51 -14.57
N LYS A 29 5.00 2.75 -15.56
CA LYS A 29 4.86 3.13 -16.97
C LYS A 29 3.42 2.99 -17.42
N ILE A 30 2.76 1.93 -16.98
CA ILE A 30 1.35 1.65 -17.24
C ILE A 30 0.45 2.71 -16.58
N ASP A 31 0.67 3.01 -15.30
CA ASP A 31 -0.05 4.04 -14.53
C ASP A 31 -0.01 5.42 -15.20
N LYS A 32 1.12 5.79 -15.82
CA LYS A 32 1.25 7.05 -16.58
C LYS A 32 0.54 7.03 -17.93
N ALA A 33 0.32 5.85 -18.50
CA ALA A 33 -0.18 5.69 -19.85
C ALA A 33 -1.69 5.40 -19.89
N ILE A 34 -2.26 4.93 -18.77
CA ILE A 34 -3.65 4.50 -18.69
C ILE A 34 -4.31 5.18 -17.49
N GLU A 35 -5.41 5.87 -17.74
CA GLU A 35 -6.27 6.39 -16.69
C GLU A 35 -7.11 5.25 -16.09
N PHE A 36 -6.80 4.85 -14.85
CA PHE A 36 -7.46 3.74 -14.17
C PHE A 36 -8.73 4.12 -13.38
N GLU A 37 -9.21 5.36 -13.51
CA GLU A 37 -10.38 5.82 -12.76
C GLU A 37 -11.64 5.00 -13.05
N PHE A 38 -11.78 4.45 -14.27
CA PHE A 38 -12.89 3.55 -14.64
C PHE A 38 -12.98 2.30 -13.74
N ILE A 39 -11.87 1.82 -13.19
CA ILE A 39 -11.87 0.63 -12.32
C ILE A 39 -12.56 0.95 -10.99
N ARG A 40 -12.48 2.20 -10.50
CA ARG A 40 -13.07 2.57 -9.21
C ARG A 40 -14.58 2.39 -9.23
N ASP A 41 -15.24 2.76 -10.32
CA ASP A 41 -16.69 2.60 -10.46
C ASP A 41 -17.09 1.13 -10.51
N ILE A 42 -16.27 0.28 -11.13
CA ILE A 42 -16.48 -1.18 -11.19
C ILE A 42 -16.29 -1.80 -9.79
N VAL A 43 -15.23 -1.45 -9.07
CA VAL A 43 -14.91 -2.04 -7.75
C VAL A 43 -15.84 -1.50 -6.66
N ARG A 44 -16.31 -0.26 -6.78
CA ARG A 44 -17.26 0.33 -5.81
C ARG A 44 -18.58 -0.43 -5.76
N GLN A 45 -18.99 -1.05 -6.86
CA GLN A 45 -20.16 -1.92 -6.90
C GLN A 45 -19.90 -3.30 -6.27
N ALA A 46 -18.63 -3.69 -6.10
CA ALA A 46 -18.23 -4.99 -5.58
C ALA A 46 -17.96 -5.01 -4.06
N VAL A 47 -17.94 -3.85 -3.39
CA VAL A 47 -17.95 -3.78 -1.92
C VAL A 47 -19.40 -3.81 -1.46
N VAL A 48 -20.04 -4.96 -1.60
CA VAL A 48 -21.17 -5.33 -0.76
C VAL A 48 -20.55 -5.94 0.50
N GLU A 49 -20.74 -5.28 1.63
CA GLU A 49 -20.21 -5.70 2.93
C GLU A 49 -20.81 -7.06 3.35
N ASP A 50 -19.94 -7.99 3.80
CA ASP A 50 -20.27 -9.03 4.78
C ASP A 50 -19.85 -8.53 6.18
#